data_AF-A0A3P1XEX7-F1
#
_entry.id   AF-A0A3P1XEX7-F1
#
_cell.length_a   1.000
_cell.length_b   1.000
_cell.length_c   1.000
_cell.angle_alpha   90.00
_cell.angle_beta   90.00
_cell.angle_gamma   90.00
#
_symmetry.space_group_name_H-M   'P 1'
#
loop_
_entity.id
_entity.type
_entity.pdbx_description
1 polymer ?
#
loop_
_entity_poly.entity_id
_entity_poly.type
_entity_poly.pdbx_seq_one_letter_code
_entity_poly.pdbx_strand_id
1 'polypeptide(L)'
;RAADWAKSVFSSAALGDPRRTARLVNVAAQLAKYSGKSITISSEGSEAMQEGAYRFIRNPNVSAEAIRKAGAMQTVKLAQEFPELLAIEDTTSLSYRHQVAEELGKLGSIQDKSRGWWVHSVLLLEATTFRTVGLLHQEWWMRP
;
A
#
# COMPACT_ATOMS: atom_id res chain seq x y z
N ARG A 1 -6.43 14.06 -11.39
CA ARG A 1 -7.45 13.12 -10.84
C ARG A 1 -6.81 11.90 -10.15
N ALA A 2 -6.18 10.94 -10.84
CA ALA A 2 -5.43 9.85 -10.20
C ALA A 2 -3.91 10.12 -10.11
N ALA A 3 -3.31 10.71 -11.16
CA ALA A 3 -1.90 11.05 -11.18
C ALA A 3 -1.51 12.06 -10.08
N ASP A 4 -2.32 13.11 -9.88
CA ASP A 4 -2.08 14.12 -8.84
C ASP A 4 -2.15 13.52 -7.44
N TRP A 5 -3.12 12.62 -7.21
CA TRP A 5 -3.24 11.86 -5.95
C TRP A 5 -2.00 10.98 -5.73
N ALA A 6 -1.57 10.22 -6.73
CA ALA A 6 -0.42 9.34 -6.59
C ALA A 6 0.86 10.14 -6.29
N LYS A 7 1.00 11.30 -6.94
CA LYS A 7 2.10 12.22 -6.69
C LYS A 7 2.05 12.80 -5.27
N SER A 8 0.87 13.22 -4.78
CA SER A 8 0.75 13.74 -3.42
C SER A 8 1.07 12.68 -2.36
N VAL A 9 0.66 11.43 -2.57
CA VAL A 9 0.88 10.34 -1.62
C VAL A 9 2.31 9.80 -1.64
N PHE A 10 2.93 9.64 -2.82
CA PHE A 10 4.15 8.82 -2.94
C PHE A 10 5.40 9.56 -3.44
N SER A 11 5.32 10.84 -3.83
CA SER A 11 6.48 11.54 -4.41
C SER A 11 7.67 11.72 -3.44
N SER A 12 7.44 11.62 -2.13
CA SER A 12 8.46 11.71 -1.08
C SER A 12 9.01 10.35 -0.64
N ALA A 13 8.65 9.25 -1.31
CA ALA A 13 9.12 7.92 -0.91
C ALA A 13 10.64 7.78 -1.02
N ALA A 14 11.28 7.43 0.09
CA ALA A 14 12.73 7.23 0.19
C ALA A 14 13.14 5.82 -0.26
N LEU A 15 13.20 5.59 -1.57
CA LEU A 15 13.52 4.28 -2.17
C LEU A 15 14.99 4.14 -2.61
N GLY A 16 15.84 5.09 -2.21
CA GLY A 16 17.28 5.11 -2.53
C GLY A 16 17.62 5.44 -4.00
N ASP A 17 16.62 5.62 -4.86
CA ASP A 17 16.81 6.05 -6.25
C ASP A 17 15.56 6.84 -6.71
N PRO A 18 15.70 8.07 -7.22
CA PRO A 18 14.56 8.89 -7.65
C PRO A 18 13.75 8.23 -8.78
N ARG A 19 14.36 7.36 -9.58
CA ARG A 19 13.67 6.59 -10.64
C ARG A 19 12.69 5.58 -10.05
N ARG A 20 13.01 4.99 -8.89
CA ARG A 20 12.11 4.08 -8.17
C ARG A 20 10.92 4.86 -7.61
N THR A 21 11.16 6.03 -7.04
CA THR A 21 10.08 6.91 -6.54
C THR A 21 9.16 7.40 -7.67
N ALA A 22 9.73 7.82 -8.80
CA ALA A 22 8.95 8.18 -9.99
C ALA A 22 8.12 6.99 -10.51
N ARG A 23 8.70 5.78 -10.52
CA ARG A 23 7.98 4.56 -10.90
C ARG A 23 6.85 4.23 -9.93
N LEU A 24 7.06 4.37 -8.62
CA LEU A 24 6.01 4.18 -7.61
C LEU A 24 4.80 5.09 -7.87
N VAL A 25 5.05 6.38 -8.13
CA VAL A 25 3.98 7.34 -8.45
C VAL A 25 3.20 6.90 -9.68
N ASN A 26 3.89 6.47 -10.75
CA ASN A 26 3.23 6.00 -11.96
C ASN A 26 2.40 4.73 -11.73
N VAL A 27 2.96 3.75 -11.00
CA VAL A 27 2.29 2.49 -10.66
C VAL A 27 1.06 2.76 -9.78
N ALA A 28 1.15 3.65 -8.80
CA ALA A 28 0.02 4.04 -7.98
C ALA A 28 -1.06 4.76 -8.81
N ALA A 29 -0.66 5.66 -9.71
CA ALA A 29 -1.59 6.40 -10.57
C ALA A 29 -2.40 5.47 -11.50
N GLN A 30 -1.74 4.50 -12.15
CA GLN A 30 -2.42 3.53 -13.02
C GLN A 30 -3.39 2.65 -12.22
N LEU A 31 -2.98 2.15 -11.05
CA LEU A 31 -3.82 1.29 -10.22
C LEU A 31 -5.01 2.04 -9.64
N ALA A 32 -4.85 3.30 -9.25
CA ALA A 32 -5.96 4.13 -8.78
C ALA A 32 -6.94 4.48 -9.92
N LYS A 33 -6.43 4.79 -11.12
CA LYS A 33 -7.27 5.02 -12.32
C LYS A 33 -8.11 3.78 -12.66
N TYR A 34 -7.56 2.58 -12.46
CA TYR A 34 -8.24 1.29 -12.70
C TYR A 34 -8.45 0.51 -11.40
N SER A 35 -9.03 1.17 -10.39
CA SER A 35 -9.24 0.60 -9.05
C SER A 35 -9.92 -0.77 -9.12
N GLY A 36 -9.29 -1.77 -8.49
CA GLY A 36 -9.78 -3.16 -8.45
C GLY A 36 -9.49 -4.00 -9.70
N LYS A 37 -8.73 -3.49 -10.69
CA LYS A 37 -8.33 -4.25 -11.88
C LYS A 37 -6.87 -4.72 -11.80
N SER A 38 -6.49 -5.66 -12.67
CA SER A 38 -5.13 -6.21 -12.72
C SER A 38 -4.11 -5.18 -13.23
N ILE A 39 -2.82 -5.42 -12.93
CA ILE A 39 -1.71 -4.61 -13.44
C ILE A 39 -1.77 -4.49 -14.97
N THR A 40 -2.04 -5.59 -15.66
CA THR A 40 -2.14 -5.63 -17.12
C THR A 40 -3.27 -4.73 -17.63
N ILE A 41 -4.48 -4.81 -17.05
CA ILE A 41 -5.59 -3.91 -17.43
C ILE A 41 -5.24 -2.46 -17.14
N SER A 42 -4.64 -2.18 -15.99
CA SER A 42 -4.23 -0.82 -15.61
C SER A 42 -3.13 -0.25 -16.51
N SER A 43 -2.45 -1.08 -17.30
CA SER A 43 -1.38 -0.67 -18.20
C SER A 43 -1.89 -0.21 -19.58
N GLU A 44 -3.20 -0.21 -19.83
CA GLU A 44 -3.81 0.38 -21.04
C GLU A 44 -3.17 -0.09 -22.36
N GLY A 45 -2.71 -1.36 -22.42
CA GLY A 45 -2.03 -1.93 -23.59
C GLY A 45 -0.57 -1.48 -23.78
N SER A 46 -0.01 -0.68 -22.87
CA SER A 46 1.40 -0.28 -22.90
C SER A 46 2.30 -1.33 -22.26
N GLU A 47 3.08 -2.01 -23.10
CA GLU A 47 4.10 -2.98 -22.65
C GLU A 47 5.12 -2.35 -21.69
N ALA A 48 5.55 -1.12 -21.96
CA ALA A 48 6.51 -0.41 -21.11
C ALA A 48 5.97 -0.12 -19.71
N MET A 49 4.68 0.21 -19.59
CA MET A 49 4.03 0.42 -18.28
C MET A 49 3.87 -0.90 -17.54
N GLN A 50 3.40 -1.95 -18.24
CA GLN A 50 3.23 -3.28 -17.68
C GLN A 50 4.55 -3.86 -17.15
N GLU A 51 5.60 -3.86 -17.98
CA GLU A 51 6.93 -4.33 -17.58
C GLU A 51 7.50 -3.49 -16.45
N GLY A 52 7.33 -2.16 -16.50
CA GLY A 52 7.74 -1.26 -15.44
C GLY A 52 7.08 -1.55 -14.10
N ALA A 53 5.78 -1.84 -14.10
CA ALA A 53 5.02 -2.19 -12.89
C ALA A 53 5.45 -3.54 -12.31
N TYR A 54 5.55 -4.58 -13.14
CA TYR A 54 6.01 -5.88 -12.68
C TYR A 54 7.46 -5.86 -12.19
N ARG A 55 8.35 -5.09 -12.84
CA ARG A 55 9.74 -4.91 -12.37
C ARG A 55 9.80 -4.18 -11.04
N PHE A 56 8.88 -3.24 -10.79
CA PHE A 56 8.82 -2.48 -9.55
C PHE A 56 8.40 -3.36 -8.36
N ILE A 57 7.31 -4.14 -8.48
CA ILE A 57 6.78 -4.94 -7.37
C ILE A 57 7.71 -6.08 -6.92
N ARG A 58 8.60 -6.56 -7.80
CA ARG A 58 9.60 -7.59 -7.49
C ARG A 58 11.00 -7.05 -7.22
N ASN A 59 11.15 -5.73 -7.13
CA ASN A 59 12.48 -5.10 -7.02
C ASN A 59 13.04 -5.29 -5.60
N PRO A 60 14.16 -6.03 -5.42
CA PRO A 60 14.72 -6.28 -4.09
C PRO A 60 15.26 -5.01 -3.41
N ASN A 61 15.44 -3.92 -4.17
CA ASN A 61 15.88 -2.62 -3.64
C ASN A 61 14.73 -1.67 -3.33
N VAL A 62 13.47 -2.13 -3.41
CA VAL A 62 12.29 -1.36 -3.02
C VAL A 62 11.75 -1.93 -1.71
N SER A 63 11.83 -1.14 -0.64
CA SER A 63 11.25 -1.50 0.66
C SER A 63 9.75 -1.19 0.69
N ALA A 64 8.93 -2.21 0.98
CA ALA A 64 7.49 -2.03 1.19
C ALA A 64 7.18 -1.18 2.43
N GLU A 65 8.05 -1.20 3.45
CA GLU A 65 7.94 -0.30 4.60
C GLU A 65 8.14 1.16 4.19
N ALA A 66 9.14 1.45 3.33
CA ALA A 66 9.37 2.80 2.83
C ALA A 66 8.19 3.33 1.99
N ILE A 67 7.50 2.45 1.25
CA ILE A 67 6.27 2.82 0.51
C ILE A 67 5.15 3.20 1.50
N ARG A 68 4.88 2.37 2.50
CA ARG A 68 3.85 2.63 3.53
C ARG A 68 4.15 3.91 4.30
N LYS A 69 5.42 4.11 4.70
CA LYS A 69 5.88 5.31 5.39
C LYS A 69 5.66 6.58 4.56
N ALA A 70 5.91 6.53 3.25
CA ALA A 70 5.69 7.68 2.37
C ALA A 70 4.22 8.13 2.39
N GLY A 71 3.28 7.17 2.22
CA GLY A 71 1.85 7.45 2.30
C GLY A 71 1.43 7.95 3.68
N ALA A 72 1.95 7.35 4.75
CA ALA A 72 1.70 7.80 6.12
C ALA A 72 2.15 9.24 6.38
N MET A 73 3.30 9.66 5.82
CA MET A 73 3.75 11.04 5.94
C MET A 73 2.84 12.02 5.18
N GLN A 74 2.20 11.59 4.10
CA GLN A 74 1.15 12.40 3.47
C GLN A 74 -0.09 12.51 4.37
N THR A 75 -0.48 11.45 5.08
CA THR A 75 -1.55 11.52 6.08
C THR A 75 -1.19 12.48 7.22
N VAL A 76 0.05 12.44 7.74
CA VAL A 76 0.53 13.40 8.75
C VAL A 76 0.43 14.84 8.25
N LYS A 77 0.78 15.09 6.99
CA LYS A 77 0.67 16.42 6.38
C LYS A 77 -0.78 16.91 6.33
N LEU A 78 -1.71 16.06 5.90
CA LEU A 78 -3.15 16.40 5.84
C LEU A 78 -3.77 16.58 7.23
N ALA A 79 -3.30 15.81 8.22
CA ALA A 79 -3.79 15.85 9.58
C ALA A 79 -3.59 17.20 10.28
N GLN A 80 -2.62 18.01 9.84
CA GLN A 80 -2.32 19.34 10.38
C GLN A 80 -3.47 20.35 10.21
N GLU A 81 -4.42 20.08 9.30
CA GLU A 81 -5.56 20.97 9.05
C GLU A 81 -6.69 20.82 10.09
N PHE A 82 -6.65 19.78 10.92
CA PHE A 82 -7.74 19.43 11.83
C PHE A 82 -7.33 19.61 13.30
N PRO A 83 -8.20 20.20 14.14
CA PRO A 83 -7.90 20.43 15.56
C PRO A 83 -7.97 19.14 16.39
N GLU A 84 -8.74 18.15 15.96
CA GLU A 84 -8.94 16.88 16.64
C GLU A 84 -9.05 15.74 15.63
N LEU A 85 -8.46 14.60 15.97
CA LEU A 85 -8.31 13.44 15.10
C LEU A 85 -8.65 12.17 15.87
N LEU A 86 -9.20 11.18 15.17
CA LEU A 86 -9.45 9.85 15.69
C LEU A 86 -8.52 8.85 15.01
N ALA A 87 -7.74 8.11 15.79
CA ALA A 87 -6.89 7.02 15.32
C ALA A 87 -7.62 5.68 15.52
N ILE A 88 -8.33 5.22 14.49
CA ILE A 88 -9.03 3.94 14.53
C ILE A 88 -8.01 2.84 14.26
N GLU A 89 -7.96 1.85 15.14
CA GLU A 89 -6.96 0.80 15.11
C GLU A 89 -7.61 -0.59 15.16
N ASP A 90 -7.22 -1.46 14.24
CA ASP A 90 -7.72 -2.85 14.18
C ASP A 90 -6.76 -3.76 13.40
N THR A 91 -6.93 -5.07 13.56
CA THR A 91 -6.14 -6.10 12.88
C THR A 91 -6.97 -6.86 11.86
N THR A 92 -6.44 -7.02 10.66
CA THR A 92 -7.01 -7.90 9.64
C THR A 92 -5.98 -8.91 9.13
N SER A 93 -6.42 -9.86 8.29
CA SER A 93 -5.56 -10.85 7.64
C SER A 93 -5.59 -10.72 6.13
N LEU A 94 -4.44 -10.86 5.48
CA LEU A 94 -4.34 -11.00 4.02
C LEU A 94 -4.16 -12.48 3.66
N SER A 95 -5.23 -13.12 3.17
CA SER A 95 -5.29 -14.57 2.96
C SER A 95 -5.04 -14.99 1.52
N TYR A 96 -4.07 -15.88 1.31
CA TYR A 96 -3.70 -16.44 0.02
C TYR A 96 -3.73 -17.98 0.06
N ARG A 97 -3.99 -18.61 -1.09
CA ARG A 97 -4.09 -20.08 -1.24
C ARG A 97 -3.30 -20.64 -2.43
N HIS A 98 -2.65 -19.78 -3.21
CA HIS A 98 -1.80 -20.20 -4.33
C HIS A 98 -0.40 -20.54 -3.79
N GLN A 99 0.50 -21.00 -4.66
CA GLN A 99 1.78 -21.62 -4.28
C GLN A 99 2.60 -20.85 -3.23
N VAL A 100 2.64 -19.51 -3.28
CA VAL A 100 3.38 -18.70 -2.30
C VAL A 100 2.88 -18.85 -0.86
N ALA A 101 1.64 -19.32 -0.64
CA ALA A 101 1.05 -19.48 0.68
C ALA A 101 1.92 -20.34 1.61
N GLU A 102 2.66 -21.31 1.04
CA GLU A 102 3.61 -22.17 1.78
C GLU A 102 4.75 -21.38 2.43
N GLU A 103 5.09 -20.21 1.88
CA GLU A 103 6.12 -19.29 2.39
C GLU A 103 5.55 -18.25 3.38
N LEU A 104 4.23 -18.23 3.62
CA LEU A 104 3.55 -17.23 4.45
C LEU A 104 3.21 -17.74 5.86
N GLY A 105 2.78 -16.83 6.73
CA GLY A 105 2.39 -17.12 8.11
C GLY A 105 1.04 -17.81 8.28
N LYS A 106 0.80 -18.37 9.46
CA LYS A 106 -0.44 -19.07 9.80
C LYS A 106 -1.60 -18.08 10.04
N LEU A 107 -2.76 -18.34 9.43
CA LEU A 107 -3.99 -17.56 9.69
C LEU A 107 -4.96 -18.29 10.62
N GLY A 108 -5.17 -19.60 10.41
CA GLY A 108 -6.03 -20.45 11.23
C GLY A 108 -5.27 -21.62 11.82
N SER A 109 -5.71 -22.84 11.47
CA SER A 109 -5.06 -24.09 11.88
C SER A 109 -3.72 -24.28 11.16
N ILE A 110 -2.86 -25.17 11.67
CA ILE A 110 -1.57 -25.48 11.02
C ILE A 110 -1.80 -26.15 9.66
N GLN A 111 -2.89 -26.89 9.51
CA GLN A 111 -3.26 -27.65 8.32
C GLN A 111 -3.98 -26.80 7.26
N ASP A 112 -4.31 -25.54 7.58
CA ASP A 112 -5.03 -24.68 6.65
C ASP A 112 -4.15 -24.33 5.43
N LYS A 113 -4.71 -24.57 4.24
CA LYS A 113 -4.10 -24.12 2.97
C LYS A 113 -4.08 -22.59 2.82
N SER A 114 -4.94 -21.89 3.58
CA SER A 114 -4.98 -20.43 3.62
C SER A 114 -3.92 -19.91 4.57
N ARG A 115 -2.91 -19.24 4.02
CA ARG A 115 -1.81 -18.62 4.76
C ARG A 115 -1.60 -17.18 4.31
N GLY A 116 -0.87 -16.41 5.09
CA GLY A 116 -0.85 -14.98 4.87
C GLY A 116 -0.13 -14.15 5.91
N TRP A 117 -0.51 -12.87 5.93
CA TRP A 117 -0.07 -11.90 6.92
C TRP A 117 -1.20 -11.51 7.84
N TRP A 118 -0.83 -11.22 9.08
CA TRP A 118 -1.61 -10.34 9.94
C TRP A 118 -1.13 -8.92 9.72
N VAL A 119 -2.09 -8.00 9.63
CA VAL A 119 -1.84 -6.59 9.37
C VAL A 119 -2.62 -5.77 10.38
N HIS A 120 -1.91 -5.14 11.31
CA HIS A 120 -2.47 -4.17 12.23
C HIS A 120 -2.37 -2.78 11.62
N SER A 121 -3.47 -2.04 11.55
CA SER A 121 -3.53 -0.75 10.85
C SER A 121 -4.10 0.33 11.75
N VAL A 122 -3.57 1.55 11.59
CA VAL A 122 -4.14 2.77 12.17
C VAL A 122 -4.64 3.67 11.05
N LEU A 123 -5.95 3.94 11.03
CA LEU A 123 -6.63 4.82 10.09
C LEU A 123 -7.05 6.12 10.80
N LEU A 124 -6.61 7.26 10.29
CA LEU A 124 -6.96 8.56 10.82
C LEU A 124 -8.25 9.10 10.22
N LEU A 125 -9.15 9.58 11.07
CA LEU A 125 -10.33 10.37 10.74
C LEU A 125 -10.21 11.76 11.39
N GLU A 126 -10.78 12.79 10.78
CA GLU A 126 -11.00 14.07 11.48
C GLU A 126 -12.25 13.98 12.35
N ALA A 127 -12.19 14.51 13.58
CA ALA A 127 -13.22 14.26 14.59
C ALA A 127 -14.48 15.14 14.45
N THR A 128 -14.51 16.09 13.50
CA THR A 128 -15.64 17.02 13.35
C THR A 128 -16.73 16.46 12.43
N THR A 129 -16.37 15.95 11.25
CA THR A 129 -17.29 15.33 10.27
C THR A 129 -16.99 13.85 10.00
N PHE A 130 -16.04 13.27 10.72
CA PHE A 130 -15.60 11.87 10.61
C PHE A 130 -15.08 11.48 9.22
N ARG A 131 -14.57 12.44 8.44
CA ARG A 131 -13.94 12.17 7.14
C ARG A 131 -12.60 11.48 7.31
N THR A 132 -12.33 10.54 6.41
CA THR A 132 -11.05 9.83 6.38
C THR A 132 -9.91 10.74 5.94
N VAL A 133 -8.87 10.85 6.77
CA VAL A 133 -7.63 11.57 6.46
C VAL A 133 -6.63 10.64 5.76
N GLY A 134 -6.49 9.39 6.25
CA GLY A 134 -5.67 8.36 5.60
C GLY A 134 -5.01 7.39 6.58
N LEU A 135 -4.19 6.49 6.05
CA LEU A 135 -3.46 5.49 6.85
C LEU A 135 -2.25 6.11 7.53
N LEU A 136 -2.18 6.01 8.85
CA LEU A 136 -1.05 6.50 9.64
C LEU A 136 0.02 5.42 9.86
N HIS A 137 -0.40 4.17 10.04
CA HIS A 137 0.49 3.09 10.38
C HIS A 137 -0.03 1.75 9.86
N GLN A 138 0.91 0.86 9.52
CA GLN A 138 0.63 -0.56 9.36
C GLN A 138 1.82 -1.42 9.81
N GLU A 139 1.57 -2.35 10.74
CA GLU A 139 2.51 -3.41 11.11
C GLU A 139 2.09 -4.71 10.45
N TRP A 140 3.06 -5.41 9.85
CA TRP A 140 2.82 -6.65 9.12
C TRP A 140 3.70 -7.74 9.68
N TRP A 141 3.11 -8.89 10.02
CA TRP A 141 3.87 -10.04 10.48
C TRP A 141 3.26 -11.34 9.98
N MET A 142 4.12 -12.35 9.90
CA MET A 142 3.72 -13.73 9.69
C MET A 142 3.65 -14.39 11.05
N ARG A 143 2.49 -14.95 11.41
CA ARG A 143 2.36 -15.74 12.63
C ARG A 143 3.14 -17.06 12.45
N PRO A 144 3.93 -17.49 13.45
CA PRO A 144 4.60 -18.78 13.46
C PRO A 144 3.64 -19.97 13.21
#